data_AF-A0A2E4EHW8-F1
#
_entry.id   AF-A0A2E4EHW8-F1
#
_cell.length_a   1.000
_cell.length_b   1.000
_cell.length_c   1.000
_cell.angle_alpha   90.00
_cell.angle_beta   90.00
_cell.angle_gamma   90.00
#
_symmetry.space_group_name_H-M   'P 1'
#
loop_
_entity.id
_entity.type
_entity.pdbx_description
1 polymer ?
#
loop_
_entity_poly.entity_id
_entity_poly.type
_entity_poly.pdbx_seq_one_letter_code
_entity_poly.pdbx_strand_id
1 'polypeptide(L)'
;MNTRLLNLAVTLVCLAVTLNSCKKDEEDPVVQSNIAEQGSNDESARDEYDKSLDNIFEALESTDFGSRSGDSAVVLPCGVVRIDTTGGKYTIVYGKNCGRKVLSGSVTASMSPSNAKWRDKGTVLRLDYSNYTVKFEANGQTLVFNGSLYVTNVNGGLIFETIIGGKTIIHKVRGAINVTFDNGKTRLWNVYKKRTYHSPTSKFGDLTLQLSADSAGNIAEIGTNRNGDQFTTTIPIPYLMKNCNTSGHWTGPYVLTQGKLVYTVAPNSLTAEPGYAHVSGSIVARNDCNATGYKLTWVIGGVTTEKFQYY
;
A
#
# COMPACT_ATOMS: atom_id res chain seq x y z
N MET A 1 62.67 -5.10 -66.32
CA MET A 1 61.97 -4.32 -65.29
C MET A 1 60.64 -3.88 -65.89
N ASN A 2 59.66 -4.79 -66.00
CA ASN A 2 58.69 -5.19 -64.96
C ASN A 2 57.81 -4.00 -64.54
N THR A 3 56.49 -3.93 -64.70
CA THR A 3 55.46 -4.86 -65.25
C THR A 3 54.17 -4.04 -65.50
N ARG A 4 53.31 -4.56 -66.37
CA ARG A 4 52.00 -4.04 -66.84
C ARG A 4 50.86 -4.15 -65.79
N LEU A 5 49.70 -3.56 -66.17
CA LEU A 5 48.27 -3.89 -65.89
C LEU A 5 47.55 -2.88 -64.97
N LEU A 6 46.51 -2.13 -65.39
CA LEU A 6 45.18 -2.37 -66.00
C LEU A 6 44.04 -2.39 -64.94
N ASN A 7 43.24 -1.30 -64.97
CA ASN A 7 41.81 -1.11 -64.67
C ASN A 7 41.12 -1.48 -63.32
N LEU A 8 40.33 -0.48 -62.88
CA LEU A 8 38.95 -0.50 -62.33
C LEU A 8 38.68 -0.56 -60.80
N ALA A 9 37.98 0.50 -60.37
CA ALA A 9 36.79 0.53 -59.51
C ALA A 9 36.87 0.48 -57.96
N VAL A 10 36.50 1.63 -57.38
CA VAL A 10 35.42 1.85 -56.38
C VAL A 10 35.66 1.56 -54.88
N THR A 11 35.19 2.55 -54.08
CA THR A 11 34.75 2.56 -52.66
C THR A 11 35.71 2.75 -51.48
N LEU A 12 35.54 3.91 -50.82
CA LEU A 12 35.23 4.17 -49.40
C LEU A 12 36.25 3.81 -48.28
N VAL A 13 36.04 4.49 -47.14
CA VAL A 13 36.55 4.28 -45.75
C VAL A 13 37.68 5.25 -45.38
N CYS A 14 37.36 6.40 -44.75
CA CYS A 14 37.16 6.61 -43.30
C CYS A 14 38.40 6.30 -42.44
N LEU A 15 39.08 7.35 -41.97
CA LEU A 15 39.86 7.29 -40.73
C LEU A 15 39.61 8.56 -39.92
N ALA A 16 38.47 8.57 -39.22
CA ALA A 16 38.19 9.56 -38.18
C ALA A 16 38.92 9.11 -36.90
N VAL A 17 39.77 9.99 -36.40
CA VAL A 17 40.49 9.83 -35.14
C VAL A 17 39.49 9.68 -33.99
N THR A 18 39.64 8.59 -33.26
CA THR A 18 38.89 8.23 -32.06
C THR A 18 39.15 9.23 -30.94
N LEU A 19 38.15 10.05 -30.61
CA LEU A 19 38.06 10.70 -29.31
C LEU A 19 37.36 9.71 -28.36
N ASN A 20 38.14 9.13 -27.45
CA ASN A 20 37.63 8.47 -26.26
C ASN A 20 36.97 9.54 -25.38
N SER A 21 35.65 9.66 -25.48
CA SER A 21 34.84 10.30 -24.44
C SER A 21 34.34 9.18 -23.52
N CYS A 22 34.92 9.11 -22.31
CA CYS A 22 34.22 8.52 -21.19
C CYS A 22 32.86 9.22 -21.09
N LYS A 23 31.78 8.52 -21.44
CA LYS A 23 30.46 8.94 -20.99
C LYS A 23 30.52 8.89 -19.47
N LYS A 24 30.48 10.08 -18.88
CA LYS A 24 30.05 10.28 -17.50
C LYS A 24 28.72 9.51 -17.38
N ASP A 25 28.62 8.61 -16.42
CA ASP A 25 27.34 8.03 -16.04
C ASP A 25 26.44 9.22 -15.73
N GLU A 26 25.49 9.50 -16.62
CA GLU A 26 24.38 10.36 -16.30
C GLU A 26 23.61 9.58 -15.25
N GLU A 27 23.62 10.07 -14.00
CA GLU A 27 22.65 9.63 -13.02
C GLU A 27 21.29 9.74 -13.71
N ASP A 28 20.67 8.60 -13.99
CA ASP A 28 19.29 8.58 -14.48
C ASP A 28 18.49 9.52 -13.57
N PRO A 29 17.81 10.53 -14.12
CA PRO A 29 16.99 11.41 -13.29
C PRO A 29 16.09 10.50 -12.47
N VAL A 30 16.10 10.68 -11.14
CA VAL A 30 15.22 9.91 -10.24
C VAL A 30 13.80 10.14 -10.71
N VAL A 31 13.29 9.22 -11.53
CA VAL A 31 11.89 9.23 -11.93
C VAL A 31 11.13 9.10 -10.62
N GLN A 32 10.30 10.10 -10.32
CA GLN A 32 9.39 10.07 -9.19
C GLN A 32 8.29 9.03 -9.44
N SER A 33 8.64 7.76 -9.60
CA SER A 33 7.65 6.70 -9.75
C SER A 33 7.00 6.50 -8.39
N ASN A 34 5.81 7.04 -8.17
CA ASN A 34 5.01 6.66 -6.99
C ASN A 34 4.32 5.32 -7.25
N ILE A 35 3.85 4.64 -6.19
CA ILE A 35 3.19 3.33 -6.32
C ILE A 35 2.01 3.37 -7.31
N ALA A 36 1.31 4.52 -7.38
CA ALA A 36 0.19 4.74 -8.28
C ALA A 36 0.58 4.81 -9.78
N GLU A 37 1.84 5.05 -10.12
CA GLU A 37 2.35 5.06 -11.50
C GLU A 37 2.93 3.70 -11.92
N GLN A 38 3.21 2.80 -10.98
CA GLN A 38 3.83 1.51 -11.27
C GLN A 38 2.87 0.49 -11.91
N GLY A 39 1.55 0.70 -11.79
CA GLY A 39 0.54 -0.21 -12.34
C GLY A 39 0.27 -1.43 -11.47
N SER A 40 -0.14 -2.53 -12.12
CA SER A 40 -0.53 -3.80 -11.50
C SER A 40 0.70 -4.62 -11.10
N ASN A 41 1.08 -4.60 -9.82
CA ASN A 41 2.17 -5.40 -9.26
C ASN A 41 1.87 -5.78 -7.80
N ASP A 42 2.77 -6.53 -7.16
CA ASP A 42 2.56 -7.03 -5.80
C ASP A 42 2.62 -5.90 -4.75
N GLU A 43 3.37 -4.83 -5.02
CA GLU A 43 3.46 -3.66 -4.14
C GLU A 43 2.17 -2.84 -4.16
N SER A 44 1.67 -2.53 -5.36
CA SER A 44 0.43 -1.80 -5.56
C SER A 44 -0.77 -2.61 -5.09
N ALA A 45 -0.79 -3.93 -5.31
CA ALA A 45 -1.85 -4.77 -4.77
C ALA A 45 -1.97 -4.70 -3.25
N ARG A 46 -0.83 -4.66 -2.54
CA ARG A 46 -0.79 -4.50 -1.08
C ARG A 46 -1.28 -3.13 -0.64
N ASP A 47 -0.78 -2.08 -1.29
CA ASP A 47 -1.18 -0.70 -1.02
C ASP A 47 -2.70 -0.50 -1.19
N GLU A 48 -3.28 -1.07 -2.26
CA GLU A 48 -4.71 -0.91 -2.56
C GLU A 48 -5.62 -1.61 -1.55
N TYR A 49 -5.32 -2.84 -1.16
CA TYR A 49 -6.19 -3.50 -0.18
C TYR A 49 -6.03 -2.88 1.22
N ASP A 50 -4.83 -2.43 1.61
CA ASP A 50 -4.64 -1.69 2.86
C ASP A 50 -5.42 -0.35 2.84
N LYS A 51 -5.37 0.41 1.73
CA LYS A 51 -6.19 1.62 1.52
C LYS A 51 -7.68 1.34 1.53
N SER A 52 -8.11 0.20 0.98
CA SER A 52 -9.52 -0.19 1.04
C SER A 52 -9.98 -0.41 2.48
N LEU A 53 -9.14 -0.97 3.36
CA LEU A 53 -9.43 -1.09 4.80
C LEU A 53 -9.56 0.28 5.46
N ASP A 54 -8.70 1.23 5.09
CA ASP A 54 -8.77 2.61 5.59
C ASP A 54 -10.10 3.27 5.20
N ASN A 55 -10.48 3.19 3.92
CA ASN A 55 -11.76 3.69 3.42
C ASN A 55 -12.94 3.04 4.15
N ILE A 56 -12.88 1.74 4.40
CA ILE A 56 -13.91 1.02 5.15
C ILE A 56 -14.01 1.61 6.54
N PHE A 57 -12.92 1.69 7.31
CA PHE A 57 -12.95 2.26 8.67
C PHE A 57 -13.41 3.71 8.70
N GLU A 58 -12.98 4.53 7.75
CA GLU A 58 -13.48 5.90 7.61
C GLU A 58 -15.00 5.92 7.41
N ALA A 59 -15.52 5.05 6.55
CA ALA A 59 -16.97 4.88 6.37
C ALA A 59 -17.66 4.35 7.63
N LEU A 60 -17.06 3.42 8.39
CA LEU A 60 -17.65 2.93 9.64
C LEU A 60 -17.73 4.03 10.70
N GLU A 61 -16.65 4.83 10.85
CA GLU A 61 -16.54 5.84 11.90
C GLU A 61 -17.36 7.11 11.59
N SER A 62 -17.69 7.35 10.31
CA SER A 62 -18.47 8.51 9.85
C SER A 62 -19.97 8.23 9.64
N THR A 63 -20.40 6.97 9.71
CA THR A 63 -21.80 6.57 9.47
C THR A 63 -22.42 5.91 10.70
N ASP A 64 -23.75 5.74 10.67
CA ASP A 64 -24.50 5.00 11.68
C ASP A 64 -24.01 3.55 11.88
N PHE A 65 -23.23 3.00 10.93
CA PHE A 65 -22.55 1.72 11.06
C PHE A 65 -21.73 1.63 12.35
N GLY A 66 -20.94 2.68 12.66
CA GLY A 66 -20.08 2.74 13.84
C GLY A 66 -20.79 3.23 15.10
N SER A 67 -22.11 3.48 15.04
CA SER A 67 -22.91 4.14 16.10
C SER A 67 -22.67 5.64 16.28
N ARG A 68 -22.16 6.35 15.26
CA ARG A 68 -22.15 7.83 15.24
C ARG A 68 -23.21 8.34 14.26
N SER A 69 -24.36 8.72 14.80
CA SER A 69 -25.40 9.40 14.03
C SER A 69 -25.11 10.89 13.95
N GLY A 70 -25.14 11.43 12.72
CA GLY A 70 -25.42 12.85 12.53
C GLY A 70 -24.35 13.70 11.84
N ASP A 71 -23.81 13.27 10.70
CA ASP A 71 -23.33 14.25 9.71
C ASP A 71 -24.19 14.21 8.45
N SER A 72 -24.93 15.30 8.21
CA SER A 72 -25.81 15.48 7.06
C SER A 72 -25.07 15.61 5.72
N ALA A 73 -23.74 15.50 5.75
CA ALA A 73 -22.87 15.46 4.58
C ALA A 73 -21.70 14.50 4.83
N VAL A 74 -21.98 13.18 4.81
CA VAL A 74 -20.92 12.17 4.81
C VAL A 74 -20.05 12.38 3.58
N VAL A 75 -18.83 12.89 3.77
CA VAL A 75 -17.82 12.90 2.72
C VAL A 75 -17.41 11.44 2.52
N LEU A 76 -17.85 10.87 1.40
CA LEU A 76 -17.51 9.49 1.07
C LEU A 76 -16.01 9.38 0.77
N PRO A 77 -15.36 8.27 1.17
CA PRO A 77 -13.98 8.01 0.80
C PRO A 77 -13.79 8.05 -0.72
N CYS A 78 -12.55 8.31 -1.11
CA CYS A 78 -12.17 8.43 -2.51
C CYS A 78 -12.59 7.21 -3.34
N GLY A 79 -13.23 7.44 -4.50
CA GLY A 79 -13.74 6.41 -5.41
C GLY A 79 -15.05 5.71 -4.98
N VAL A 80 -15.52 5.93 -3.74
CA VAL A 80 -16.83 5.45 -3.26
C VAL A 80 -17.93 6.34 -3.84
N VAL A 81 -18.99 5.72 -4.37
CA VAL A 81 -20.16 6.44 -4.93
C VAL A 81 -21.37 6.38 -4.02
N ARG A 82 -21.49 5.34 -3.21
CA ARG A 82 -22.55 5.19 -2.19
C ARG A 82 -22.23 4.06 -1.21
N ILE A 83 -23.00 4.02 -0.12
CA ILE A 83 -23.03 2.94 0.85
C ILE A 83 -24.46 2.43 0.94
N ASP A 84 -24.71 1.19 0.51
CA ASP A 84 -26.03 0.57 0.54
C ASP A 84 -26.19 -0.20 1.87
N THR A 85 -27.32 -0.05 2.57
CA THR A 85 -27.61 -0.77 3.83
C THR A 85 -28.80 -1.68 3.65
N THR A 86 -28.57 -3.00 3.64
CA THR A 86 -29.63 -4.01 3.44
C THR A 86 -29.44 -5.18 4.39
N GLY A 87 -30.44 -5.49 5.20
CA GLY A 87 -30.44 -6.67 6.08
C GLY A 87 -29.29 -6.71 7.09
N GLY A 88 -28.89 -5.55 7.64
CA GLY A 88 -27.78 -5.45 8.60
C GLY A 88 -26.39 -5.59 7.98
N LYS A 89 -26.29 -5.56 6.64
CA LYS A 89 -25.05 -5.50 5.89
C LYS A 89 -24.91 -4.14 5.25
N TYR A 90 -23.66 -3.72 5.09
CA TYR A 90 -23.34 -2.43 4.50
C TYR A 90 -22.39 -2.64 3.34
N THR A 91 -22.80 -2.22 2.16
CA THR A 91 -22.07 -2.43 0.93
C THR A 91 -21.49 -1.11 0.47
N ILE A 92 -20.17 -0.98 0.54
CA ILE A 92 -19.44 0.15 -0.01
C ILE A 92 -19.28 -0.09 -1.50
N VAL A 93 -19.87 0.78 -2.31
CA VAL A 93 -19.88 0.65 -3.77
C VAL A 93 -18.93 1.67 -4.37
N TYR A 94 -18.00 1.18 -5.20
CA TYR A 94 -17.02 1.98 -5.91
C TYR A 94 -17.47 2.20 -7.36
N GLY A 95 -17.13 3.35 -7.92
CA GLY A 95 -17.46 3.66 -9.31
C GLY A 95 -16.96 5.01 -9.81
N LYS A 96 -15.94 5.59 -9.17
CA LYS A 96 -15.45 6.93 -9.47
C LYS A 96 -13.92 6.97 -9.48
N ASN A 97 -13.39 7.99 -10.15
CA ASN A 97 -11.97 8.33 -10.08
C ASN A 97 -11.54 8.65 -8.66
N CYS A 98 -10.35 8.19 -8.33
CA CYS A 98 -9.66 8.42 -7.08
C CYS A 98 -8.19 8.76 -7.38
N GLY A 99 -7.89 10.05 -7.55
CA GLY A 99 -6.58 10.49 -8.02
C GLY A 99 -6.30 9.96 -9.42
N ARG A 100 -5.22 9.19 -9.57
CA ARG A 100 -4.76 8.59 -10.85
C ARG A 100 -5.28 7.17 -11.09
N LYS A 101 -6.38 6.82 -10.45
CA LYS A 101 -6.96 5.48 -10.44
C LYS A 101 -8.46 5.58 -10.60
N VAL A 102 -9.06 4.58 -11.23
CA VAL A 102 -10.52 4.40 -11.27
C VAL A 102 -10.87 3.19 -10.43
N LEU A 103 -11.71 3.40 -9.41
CA LEU A 103 -12.17 2.32 -8.53
C LEU A 103 -13.56 1.85 -8.95
N SER A 104 -13.80 0.54 -8.95
CA SER A 104 -15.13 -0.04 -9.20
C SER A 104 -15.36 -1.33 -8.40
N GLY A 105 -16.58 -1.86 -8.43
CA GLY A 105 -16.97 -3.05 -7.65
C GLY A 105 -17.48 -2.69 -6.26
N SER A 106 -17.40 -3.65 -5.32
CA SER A 106 -17.89 -3.42 -3.97
C SER A 106 -17.15 -4.21 -2.89
N VAL A 107 -17.26 -3.71 -1.66
CA VAL A 107 -16.90 -4.44 -0.45
C VAL A 107 -18.12 -4.45 0.49
N THR A 108 -18.57 -5.65 0.86
CA THR A 108 -19.70 -5.82 1.77
C THR A 108 -19.19 -6.09 3.18
N ALA A 109 -19.58 -5.25 4.12
CA ALA A 109 -19.26 -5.35 5.52
C ALA A 109 -20.45 -5.98 6.29
N SER A 110 -20.17 -7.03 7.05
CA SER A 110 -21.17 -7.72 7.90
C SER A 110 -20.61 -8.01 9.29
N MET A 111 -21.43 -7.82 10.31
CA MET A 111 -21.01 -8.00 11.71
C MET A 111 -21.34 -9.40 12.23
N SER A 112 -20.45 -9.92 13.07
CA SER A 112 -20.61 -11.16 13.80
C SER A 112 -20.23 -10.97 15.28
N PRO A 113 -21.08 -11.37 16.24
CA PRO A 113 -22.44 -11.88 16.03
C PRO A 113 -23.39 -10.78 15.48
N SER A 114 -24.51 -11.17 14.89
CA SER A 114 -25.37 -10.29 14.07
C SER A 114 -26.03 -9.12 14.83
N ASN A 115 -26.07 -9.17 16.16
CA ASN A 115 -26.58 -8.13 17.04
C ASN A 115 -25.48 -7.34 17.77
N ALA A 116 -24.20 -7.67 17.53
CA ALA A 116 -23.10 -6.94 18.13
C ALA A 116 -22.94 -5.56 17.48
N LYS A 117 -22.46 -4.60 18.27
CA LYS A 117 -22.00 -3.32 17.75
C LYS A 117 -20.52 -3.41 17.43
N TRP A 118 -20.06 -2.62 16.46
CA TRP A 118 -18.63 -2.57 16.13
C TRP A 118 -17.76 -2.22 17.34
N ARG A 119 -18.27 -1.35 18.23
CA ARG A 119 -17.62 -0.95 19.49
C ARG A 119 -17.48 -2.10 20.49
N ASP A 120 -18.22 -3.20 20.37
CA ASP A 120 -18.18 -4.27 21.36
C ASP A 120 -16.89 -5.09 21.23
N LYS A 121 -16.33 -5.48 22.38
CA LYS A 121 -15.13 -6.30 22.42
C LYS A 121 -15.43 -7.68 21.82
N GLY A 122 -14.56 -8.12 20.92
CA GLY A 122 -14.66 -9.42 20.24
C GLY A 122 -15.53 -9.42 18.99
N THR A 123 -16.20 -8.31 18.66
CA THR A 123 -16.97 -8.19 17.43
C THR A 123 -16.07 -8.39 16.21
N VAL A 124 -16.55 -9.17 15.26
CA VAL A 124 -15.87 -9.42 13.99
C VAL A 124 -16.64 -8.77 12.86
N LEU A 125 -15.95 -7.94 12.10
CA LEU A 125 -16.40 -7.41 10.83
C LEU A 125 -15.85 -8.29 9.70
N ARG A 126 -16.74 -8.99 9.00
CA ARG A 126 -16.41 -9.70 7.77
C ARG A 126 -16.56 -8.75 6.59
N LEU A 127 -15.49 -8.62 5.81
CA LEU A 127 -15.38 -7.79 4.62
C LEU A 127 -15.29 -8.69 3.39
N ASP A 128 -16.37 -8.77 2.63
CA ASP A 128 -16.45 -9.56 1.40
C ASP A 128 -16.18 -8.66 0.19
N TYR A 129 -15.04 -8.85 -0.44
CA TYR A 129 -14.64 -8.19 -1.68
C TYR A 129 -15.30 -8.87 -2.87
N SER A 130 -16.02 -8.08 -3.67
CA SER A 130 -16.73 -8.54 -4.86
C SER A 130 -16.32 -7.68 -6.06
N ASN A 131 -15.37 -8.20 -6.84
CA ASN A 131 -14.79 -7.52 -7.99
C ASN A 131 -14.33 -6.08 -7.69
N TYR A 132 -13.81 -5.83 -6.48
CA TYR A 132 -13.21 -4.55 -6.17
C TYR A 132 -12.03 -4.36 -7.12
N THR A 133 -12.13 -3.40 -8.02
CA THR A 133 -11.22 -3.24 -9.15
C THR A 133 -10.52 -1.90 -9.05
N VAL A 134 -9.20 -1.93 -9.21
CA VAL A 134 -8.35 -0.75 -9.32
C VAL A 134 -7.82 -0.71 -10.74
N LYS A 135 -8.18 0.32 -11.50
CA LYS A 135 -7.61 0.60 -12.82
C LYS A 135 -6.65 1.78 -12.72
N PHE A 136 -5.38 1.56 -13.04
CA PHE A 136 -4.37 2.61 -13.06
C PHE A 136 -4.51 3.43 -14.35
N GLU A 137 -4.71 4.74 -14.25
CA GLU A 137 -4.90 5.60 -15.44
C GLU A 137 -3.62 5.72 -16.28
N ALA A 138 -2.45 5.68 -15.63
CA ALA A 138 -1.17 5.86 -16.28
C ALA A 138 -0.85 4.82 -17.36
N ASN A 139 -1.29 3.57 -17.17
CA ASN A 139 -0.95 2.46 -18.06
C ASN A 139 -2.14 1.52 -18.37
N GLY A 140 -3.33 1.81 -17.84
CA GLY A 140 -4.54 1.01 -18.08
C GLY A 140 -4.56 -0.36 -17.41
N GLN A 141 -3.51 -0.74 -16.67
CA GLN A 141 -3.45 -2.02 -15.97
C GLN A 141 -4.48 -2.07 -14.83
N THR A 142 -4.88 -3.28 -14.47
CA THR A 142 -5.92 -3.53 -13.46
C THR A 142 -5.48 -4.51 -12.39
N LEU A 143 -6.02 -4.30 -11.20
CA LEU A 143 -6.06 -5.27 -10.11
C LEU A 143 -7.51 -5.53 -9.73
N VAL A 144 -7.89 -6.79 -9.56
CA VAL A 144 -9.23 -7.17 -9.10
C VAL A 144 -9.12 -8.02 -7.84
N PHE A 145 -9.78 -7.58 -6.78
CA PHE A 145 -9.78 -8.24 -5.48
C PHE A 145 -11.11 -8.94 -5.24
N ASN A 146 -11.02 -10.21 -4.83
CA ASN A 146 -12.15 -11.05 -4.42
C ASN A 146 -11.80 -11.84 -3.17
N GLY A 147 -12.78 -12.22 -2.36
CA GLY A 147 -12.55 -13.01 -1.15
C GLY A 147 -12.95 -12.26 0.11
N SER A 148 -12.44 -12.70 1.26
CA SER A 148 -12.93 -12.19 2.55
C SER A 148 -11.81 -11.92 3.54
N LEU A 149 -11.87 -10.74 4.16
CA LEU A 149 -11.11 -10.41 5.36
C LEU A 149 -12.03 -10.35 6.57
N TYR A 150 -11.47 -10.63 7.74
CA TYR A 150 -12.12 -10.61 9.03
C TYR A 150 -11.35 -9.64 9.92
N VAL A 151 -12.02 -8.59 10.37
CA VAL A 151 -11.48 -7.60 11.29
C VAL A 151 -12.09 -7.83 12.66
N THR A 152 -11.30 -8.25 13.64
CA THR A 152 -11.75 -8.43 15.02
C THR A 152 -11.43 -7.20 15.85
N ASN A 153 -12.41 -6.61 16.52
CA ASN A 153 -12.20 -5.59 17.55
C ASN A 153 -11.73 -6.26 18.85
N VAL A 154 -10.43 -6.22 19.15
CA VAL A 154 -9.82 -7.09 20.18
C VAL A 154 -10.15 -6.64 21.59
N ASN A 155 -10.12 -5.34 21.83
CA ASN A 155 -10.30 -4.75 23.15
C ASN A 155 -11.57 -3.91 23.29
N GLY A 156 -12.37 -3.83 22.22
CA GLY A 156 -13.59 -3.03 22.17
C GLY A 156 -13.28 -1.54 22.08
N GLY A 157 -14.25 -0.78 21.60
CA GLY A 157 -14.16 0.66 21.40
C GLY A 157 -14.22 1.08 19.95
N LEU A 158 -14.21 2.39 19.74
CA LEU A 158 -14.13 3.03 18.42
C LEU A 158 -12.81 3.80 18.32
N ILE A 159 -12.30 4.01 17.10
CA ILE A 159 -11.05 4.75 16.92
C ILE A 159 -11.18 6.13 17.56
N PHE A 160 -12.33 6.80 17.45
CA PHE A 160 -12.59 8.09 18.08
C PHE A 160 -12.34 8.13 19.60
N GLU A 161 -12.53 7.01 20.31
CA GLU A 161 -12.29 6.94 21.76
C GLU A 161 -10.82 7.08 22.14
N THR A 162 -9.91 6.78 21.21
CA THR A 162 -8.49 7.05 21.40
C THR A 162 -8.25 8.55 21.52
N ILE A 163 -9.00 9.35 20.77
CA ILE A 163 -8.86 10.82 20.71
C ILE A 163 -9.47 11.48 21.94
N ILE A 164 -10.67 11.06 22.37
CA ILE A 164 -11.35 11.72 23.50
C ILE A 164 -10.93 11.20 24.88
N GLY A 165 -10.35 10.00 24.94
CA GLY A 165 -10.09 9.32 26.21
C GLY A 165 -8.76 8.57 26.29
N GLY A 166 -7.87 8.71 25.30
CA GLY A 166 -6.55 8.07 25.28
C GLY A 166 -6.58 6.55 25.15
N LYS A 167 -7.76 5.97 24.92
CA LYS A 167 -7.94 4.52 24.86
C LYS A 167 -7.25 3.93 23.63
N THR A 168 -6.31 3.03 23.83
CA THR A 168 -5.74 2.26 22.71
C THR A 168 -6.82 1.35 22.11
N ILE A 169 -6.93 1.31 20.78
CA ILE A 169 -7.88 0.44 20.06
C ILE A 169 -7.08 -0.54 19.20
N ILE A 170 -7.40 -1.84 19.28
CA ILE A 170 -6.66 -2.89 18.58
C ILE A 170 -7.60 -3.68 17.68
N HIS A 171 -7.29 -3.72 16.38
CA HIS A 171 -7.99 -4.54 15.40
C HIS A 171 -7.05 -5.62 14.83
N LYS A 172 -7.50 -6.87 14.77
CA LYS A 172 -6.81 -7.95 14.04
C LYS A 172 -7.47 -8.14 12.68
N VAL A 173 -6.67 -8.15 11.61
CA VAL A 173 -7.13 -8.35 10.23
C VAL A 173 -6.58 -9.68 9.75
N ARG A 174 -7.47 -10.63 9.50
CA ARG A 174 -7.12 -11.97 9.01
C ARG A 174 -8.02 -12.40 7.87
N GLY A 175 -7.52 -13.21 6.95
CA GLY A 175 -8.37 -13.77 5.89
C GLY A 175 -7.58 -14.07 4.65
N ALA A 176 -8.30 -14.25 3.54
CA ALA A 176 -7.70 -14.56 2.27
C ALA A 176 -8.35 -13.74 1.15
N ILE A 177 -7.50 -13.14 0.31
CA ILE A 177 -7.90 -12.37 -0.86
C ILE A 177 -7.28 -13.01 -2.10
N ASN A 178 -8.12 -13.20 -3.11
CA ASN A 178 -7.72 -13.48 -4.47
C ASN A 178 -7.48 -12.16 -5.21
N VAL A 179 -6.25 -11.95 -5.65
CA VAL A 179 -5.83 -10.82 -6.47
C VAL A 179 -5.67 -11.30 -7.90
N THR A 180 -6.49 -10.78 -8.81
CA THR A 180 -6.33 -10.98 -10.25
C THR A 180 -5.61 -9.79 -10.86
N PHE A 181 -4.47 -10.05 -11.48
CA PHE A 181 -3.67 -9.04 -12.16
C PHE A 181 -4.16 -8.82 -13.59
N ASP A 182 -3.75 -7.72 -14.21
CA ASP A 182 -3.97 -7.32 -15.60
C ASP A 182 -3.67 -8.42 -16.64
N ASN A 183 -2.76 -9.34 -16.35
CA ASN A 183 -2.46 -10.50 -17.21
C ASN A 183 -3.47 -11.67 -17.07
N GLY A 184 -4.57 -11.48 -16.34
CA GLY A 184 -5.61 -12.46 -16.07
C GLY A 184 -5.23 -13.54 -15.06
N LYS A 185 -4.02 -13.50 -14.48
CA LYS A 185 -3.59 -14.46 -13.47
C LYS A 185 -4.12 -14.07 -12.10
N THR A 186 -4.71 -15.04 -11.41
CA THR A 186 -5.19 -14.88 -10.02
C THR A 186 -4.20 -15.48 -9.03
N ARG A 187 -4.04 -14.83 -7.88
CA ARG A 187 -3.17 -15.25 -6.78
C ARG A 187 -3.90 -15.15 -5.46
N LEU A 188 -3.70 -16.14 -4.59
CA LEU A 188 -4.28 -16.18 -3.25
C LEU A 188 -3.28 -15.65 -2.23
N TRP A 189 -3.68 -14.62 -1.49
CA TRP A 189 -2.89 -14.03 -0.42
C TRP A 189 -3.61 -14.23 0.90
N ASN A 190 -2.92 -14.81 1.88
CA ASN A 190 -3.40 -14.92 3.25
C ASN A 190 -2.82 -13.75 4.06
N VAL A 191 -3.68 -13.06 4.80
CA VAL A 191 -3.35 -11.84 5.55
C VAL A 191 -3.44 -12.12 7.05
N TYR A 192 -2.46 -11.63 7.81
CA TYR A 192 -2.32 -11.75 9.27
C TYR A 192 -1.78 -10.46 9.87
N LYS A 193 -2.56 -9.38 9.82
CA LYS A 193 -2.16 -8.04 10.27
C LYS A 193 -2.84 -7.65 11.57
N LYS A 194 -2.24 -6.73 12.31
CA LYS A 194 -2.78 -6.08 13.50
C LYS A 194 -2.59 -4.58 13.37
N ARG A 195 -3.69 -3.85 13.57
CA ARG A 195 -3.77 -2.39 13.56
C ARG A 195 -3.99 -1.91 14.98
N THR A 196 -3.14 -1.01 15.46
CA THR A 196 -3.25 -0.42 16.81
C THR A 196 -3.34 1.08 16.69
N TYR A 197 -4.44 1.65 17.17
CA TYR A 197 -4.69 3.08 17.17
C TYR A 197 -4.45 3.64 18.57
N HIS A 198 -3.70 4.74 18.64
CA HIS A 198 -3.40 5.41 19.90
C HIS A 198 -3.19 6.91 19.70
N SER A 199 -3.83 7.72 20.55
CA SER A 199 -3.54 9.15 20.70
C SER A 199 -2.96 9.39 22.11
N PRO A 200 -1.64 9.65 22.23
CA PRO A 200 -0.97 9.78 23.53
C PRO A 200 -1.48 10.91 24.42
N THR A 201 -1.91 12.02 23.82
CA THR A 201 -2.37 13.23 24.51
C THR A 201 -3.86 13.49 24.36
N SER A 202 -4.62 12.51 23.85
CA SER A 202 -6.06 12.62 23.60
C SER A 202 -6.39 13.81 22.68
N LYS A 203 -5.69 13.89 21.55
CA LYS A 203 -5.84 14.92 20.52
C LYS A 203 -5.92 14.30 19.12
N PHE A 204 -6.53 15.05 18.21
CA PHE A 204 -6.57 14.64 16.81
C PHE A 204 -5.18 14.56 16.19
N GLY A 205 -4.36 15.58 16.44
CA GLY A 205 -3.05 15.77 15.81
C GLY A 205 -1.94 14.82 16.26
N ASP A 206 -2.19 13.95 17.24
CA ASP A 206 -1.23 12.93 17.68
C ASP A 206 -1.76 11.50 17.56
N LEU A 207 -2.89 11.32 16.86
CA LEU A 207 -3.38 10.01 16.51
C LEU A 207 -2.32 9.26 15.69
N THR A 208 -1.99 8.06 16.16
CA THR A 208 -1.09 7.13 15.50
C THR A 208 -1.81 5.85 15.12
N LEU A 209 -1.40 5.27 13.99
CA LEU A 209 -1.74 3.92 13.58
C LEU A 209 -0.45 3.11 13.49
N GLN A 210 -0.38 2.03 14.26
CA GLN A 210 0.68 1.04 14.16
C GLN A 210 0.17 -0.20 13.43
N LEU A 211 0.83 -0.57 12.33
CA LEU A 211 0.62 -1.81 11.59
C LEU A 211 1.71 -2.83 11.95
N SER A 212 1.30 -4.02 12.35
CA SER A 212 2.19 -5.12 12.72
C SER A 212 1.64 -6.46 12.24
N ALA A 213 2.46 -7.50 12.30
CA ALA A 213 1.99 -8.86 12.11
C ALA A 213 1.18 -9.36 13.32
N ASP A 214 0.22 -10.25 13.07
CA ASP A 214 -0.60 -10.91 14.09
C ASP A 214 -0.31 -12.42 14.20
N SER A 215 0.81 -12.89 13.67
CA SER A 215 1.20 -14.29 13.67
C SER A 215 2.64 -14.49 14.16
N ALA A 216 3.00 -15.75 14.44
CA ALA A 216 4.35 -16.11 14.86
C ALA A 216 5.39 -15.73 13.80
N GLY A 217 6.60 -15.40 14.23
CA GLY A 217 7.69 -15.00 13.31
C GLY A 217 7.45 -13.65 12.61
N ASN A 218 6.53 -12.83 13.11
CA ASN A 218 6.14 -11.55 12.52
C ASN A 218 5.60 -11.67 11.08
N ILE A 219 5.01 -12.80 10.70
CA ILE A 219 4.43 -12.99 9.36
C ILE A 219 3.15 -12.16 9.23
N ALA A 220 3.13 -11.24 8.28
CA ALA A 220 1.98 -10.41 7.96
C ALA A 220 1.18 -10.98 6.78
N GLU A 221 1.86 -11.62 5.82
CA GLU A 221 1.22 -12.17 4.63
C GLU A 221 2.01 -13.36 4.08
N ILE A 222 1.31 -14.30 3.47
CA ILE A 222 1.90 -15.37 2.66
C ILE A 222 1.05 -15.59 1.42
N GLY A 223 1.66 -15.98 0.32
CA GLY A 223 0.92 -16.27 -0.89
C GLY A 223 1.82 -16.52 -2.08
N THR A 224 1.25 -16.29 -3.26
CA THR A 224 1.95 -16.36 -4.54
C THR A 224 1.95 -14.99 -5.20
N ASN A 225 3.10 -14.55 -5.69
CA ASN A 225 3.26 -13.23 -6.31
C ASN A 225 2.72 -13.22 -7.76
N ARG A 226 2.72 -12.07 -8.42
CA ARG A 226 2.28 -11.94 -9.83
C ARG A 226 2.97 -12.94 -10.76
N ASN A 227 4.27 -13.19 -10.55
CA ASN A 227 5.10 -14.09 -11.36
C ASN A 227 4.84 -15.58 -11.09
N GLY A 228 4.13 -15.94 -10.02
CA GLY A 228 3.87 -17.33 -9.66
C GLY A 228 4.81 -17.88 -8.58
N ASP A 229 5.69 -17.07 -8.02
CA ASP A 229 6.61 -17.48 -6.96
C ASP A 229 5.93 -17.37 -5.59
N GLN A 230 6.28 -18.29 -4.68
CA GLN A 230 5.85 -18.17 -3.30
C GLN A 230 6.56 -17.01 -2.61
N PHE A 231 5.81 -16.23 -1.84
CA PHE A 231 6.37 -15.16 -1.02
C PHE A 231 5.90 -15.24 0.44
N THR A 232 6.69 -14.63 1.31
CA THR A 232 6.33 -14.33 2.69
C THR A 232 6.67 -12.88 2.99
N THR A 233 5.71 -12.15 3.54
CA THR A 233 5.91 -10.81 4.07
C THR A 233 5.98 -10.88 5.59
N THR A 234 7.02 -10.30 6.18
CA THR A 234 7.12 -10.09 7.63
C THR A 234 7.17 -8.61 7.98
N ILE A 235 6.68 -8.26 9.18
CA ILE A 235 6.79 -6.90 9.75
C ILE A 235 7.58 -7.00 11.06
N PRO A 236 8.91 -7.14 11.01
CA PRO A 236 9.75 -7.29 12.21
C PRO A 236 9.75 -6.04 13.10
N ILE A 237 9.60 -4.85 12.52
CA ILE A 237 9.42 -3.60 13.25
C ILE A 237 8.09 -3.01 12.79
N PRO A 238 7.12 -2.80 13.70
CA PRO A 238 5.82 -2.25 13.33
C PRO A 238 5.92 -0.94 12.54
N TYR A 239 5.13 -0.85 11.49
CA TYR A 239 4.94 0.35 10.70
C TYR A 239 4.16 1.38 11.52
N LEU A 240 4.71 2.58 11.72
CA LEU A 240 4.08 3.65 12.50
C LEU A 240 3.68 4.81 11.60
N MET A 241 2.38 4.98 11.43
CA MET A 241 1.78 6.12 10.75
C MET A 241 1.38 7.17 11.79
N LYS A 242 1.83 8.42 11.59
CA LYS A 242 1.47 9.55 12.45
C LYS A 242 0.54 10.48 11.71
N ASN A 243 -0.48 10.99 12.40
CA ASN A 243 -1.25 12.09 11.89
C ASN A 243 -0.38 13.35 11.86
N CYS A 244 -0.16 13.90 10.67
CA CYS A 244 0.65 15.09 10.46
C CYS A 244 -0.20 16.33 10.17
N ASN A 245 -1.51 16.24 10.41
CA ASN A 245 -2.42 17.37 10.34
C ASN A 245 -2.22 18.30 11.54
N THR A 246 -1.64 19.48 11.29
CA THR A 246 -1.42 20.51 12.30
C THR A 246 -2.68 21.30 12.67
N SER A 247 -3.76 21.16 11.89
CA SER A 247 -5.05 21.84 12.11
C SER A 247 -6.01 21.03 13.01
N GLY A 248 -5.59 19.90 13.55
CA GLY A 248 -6.36 19.14 14.54
C GLY A 248 -7.52 18.33 13.97
N HIS A 249 -7.42 17.87 12.71
CA HIS A 249 -8.38 16.91 12.13
C HIS A 249 -7.85 15.48 12.21
N TRP A 250 -8.73 14.49 12.40
CA TRP A 250 -8.36 13.07 12.38
C TRP A 250 -8.12 12.50 10.96
N THR A 251 -8.48 13.23 9.91
CA THR A 251 -8.52 12.71 8.53
C THR A 251 -7.16 12.67 7.82
N GLY A 252 -6.05 12.84 8.55
CA GLY A 252 -4.71 12.87 7.99
C GLY A 252 -4.30 14.25 7.44
N PRO A 253 -3.15 14.38 6.75
CA PRO A 253 -2.38 13.30 6.14
C PRO A 253 -1.67 12.44 7.19
N TYR A 254 -1.79 11.12 7.04
CA TYR A 254 -1.01 10.18 7.82
C TYR A 254 0.31 9.92 7.08
N VAL A 255 1.42 10.18 7.76
CA VAL A 255 2.75 9.93 7.22
C VAL A 255 3.31 8.69 7.90
N LEU A 256 3.76 7.73 7.10
CA LEU A 256 4.50 6.59 7.62
C LEU A 256 5.88 7.08 8.07
N THR A 257 6.20 6.92 9.35
CA THR A 257 7.39 7.54 9.96
C THR A 257 8.44 6.54 10.37
N GLN A 258 8.07 5.29 10.67
CA GLN A 258 8.98 4.27 11.16
C GLN A 258 8.48 2.89 10.79
N GLY A 259 9.39 1.92 10.85
CA GLY A 259 9.07 0.50 10.78
C GLY A 259 9.97 -0.26 9.82
N LYS A 260 9.67 -1.55 9.63
CA LYS A 260 10.39 -2.42 8.71
C LYS A 260 9.48 -3.53 8.23
N LEU A 261 9.36 -3.66 6.91
CA LEU A 261 8.71 -4.78 6.24
C LEU A 261 9.77 -5.53 5.44
N VAL A 262 9.70 -6.86 5.47
CA VAL A 262 10.57 -7.73 4.66
C VAL A 262 9.70 -8.63 3.82
N TYR A 263 9.78 -8.45 2.50
CA TYR A 263 9.15 -9.29 1.49
C TYR A 263 10.19 -10.29 0.98
N THR A 264 9.91 -11.58 1.10
CA THR A 264 10.86 -12.64 0.76
C THR A 264 10.29 -13.54 -0.33
N VAL A 265 11.06 -13.72 -1.41
CA VAL A 265 10.87 -14.75 -2.43
C VAL A 265 12.20 -15.48 -2.52
N ALA A 266 12.32 -16.59 -1.79
CA ALA A 266 13.63 -17.20 -1.53
C ALA A 266 14.39 -17.55 -2.83
N PRO A 267 15.71 -17.27 -2.91
CA PRO A 267 16.58 -16.73 -1.85
C PRO A 267 16.61 -15.19 -1.76
N ASN A 268 15.77 -14.50 -2.55
CA ASN A 268 15.77 -13.06 -2.66
C ASN A 268 14.87 -12.39 -1.61
N SER A 269 15.15 -11.13 -1.28
CA SER A 269 14.27 -10.33 -0.43
C SER A 269 14.31 -8.85 -0.75
N LEU A 270 13.25 -8.15 -0.37
CA LEU A 270 13.12 -6.71 -0.33
C LEU A 270 12.83 -6.31 1.11
N THR A 271 13.63 -5.42 1.66
CA THR A 271 13.33 -4.70 2.91
C THR A 271 12.86 -3.29 2.58
N ALA A 272 11.72 -2.91 3.12
CA ALA A 272 11.20 -1.54 3.05
C ALA A 272 11.22 -0.90 4.44
N GLU A 273 11.94 0.21 4.58
CA GLU A 273 12.04 1.00 5.81
C GLU A 273 11.50 2.42 5.52
N PRO A 274 10.33 2.80 6.02
CA PRO A 274 9.81 4.16 5.87
C PRO A 274 10.51 5.13 6.81
N GLY A 275 10.15 6.41 6.72
CA GLY A 275 10.70 7.45 7.58
C GLY A 275 11.89 8.18 6.98
N TYR A 276 12.11 8.08 5.67
CA TYR A 276 13.23 8.71 4.98
C TYR A 276 12.76 9.83 4.05
N ALA A 277 13.69 10.70 3.67
CA ALA A 277 13.53 11.67 2.60
C ALA A 277 14.76 11.67 1.69
N HIS A 278 14.57 12.00 0.41
CA HIS A 278 15.68 12.21 -0.53
C HIS A 278 16.09 13.68 -0.52
N VAL A 279 17.30 13.95 -0.05
CA VAL A 279 17.82 15.32 0.12
C VAL A 279 19.17 15.40 -0.56
N SER A 280 19.28 16.22 -1.60
CA SER A 280 20.54 16.48 -2.33
C SER A 280 21.28 15.20 -2.75
N GLY A 281 20.55 14.22 -3.32
CA GLY A 281 21.12 12.95 -3.78
C GLY A 281 21.35 11.91 -2.67
N SER A 282 20.99 12.19 -1.42
CA SER A 282 21.18 11.28 -0.28
C SER A 282 19.87 10.85 0.36
N ILE A 283 19.83 9.61 0.83
CA ILE A 283 18.71 9.05 1.61
C ILE A 283 18.92 9.41 3.07
N VAL A 284 18.08 10.29 3.61
CA VAL A 284 18.22 10.84 4.97
C VAL A 284 17.06 10.37 5.84
N ALA A 285 17.38 9.78 7.00
CA ALA A 285 16.36 9.43 8.00
C ALA A 285 15.73 10.71 8.59
N ARG A 286 14.40 10.74 8.60
CA ARG A 286 13.57 11.82 9.16
C ARG A 286 12.79 11.36 10.38
N ASN A 287 12.14 10.20 10.28
CA ASN A 287 11.33 9.59 11.34
C ASN A 287 10.21 10.48 11.92
N ASP A 288 9.77 11.46 11.12
CA ASP A 288 8.78 12.47 11.47
C ASP A 288 7.86 12.75 10.28
N CYS A 289 7.01 13.77 10.41
CA CYS A 289 6.07 14.20 9.37
C CYS A 289 6.72 14.75 8.09
N ASN A 290 8.04 14.93 8.07
CA ASN A 290 8.80 15.34 6.90
C ASN A 290 9.37 14.14 6.11
N ALA A 291 9.08 12.91 6.54
CA ALA A 291 9.38 11.71 5.75
C ALA A 291 8.54 11.69 4.47
N THR A 292 9.17 11.35 3.35
CA THR A 292 8.54 11.35 2.02
C THR A 292 8.63 10.00 1.32
N GLY A 293 9.32 9.02 1.89
CA GLY A 293 9.48 7.72 1.26
C GLY A 293 10.17 6.66 2.11
N TYR A 294 10.41 5.55 1.43
CA TYR A 294 11.12 4.39 1.92
C TYR A 294 12.59 4.41 1.50
N LYS A 295 13.45 3.90 2.37
CA LYS A 295 14.70 3.26 1.95
C LYS A 295 14.38 1.80 1.65
N LEU A 296 14.63 1.38 0.41
CA LEU A 296 14.45 0.01 -0.06
C LEU A 296 15.80 -0.67 -0.16
N THR A 297 15.93 -1.85 0.45
CA THR A 297 17.14 -2.68 0.36
C THR A 297 16.77 -4.02 -0.27
N TRP A 298 17.30 -4.29 -1.46
CA TRP A 298 17.11 -5.55 -2.19
C TRP A 298 18.29 -6.47 -1.94
N VAL A 299 18.02 -7.75 -1.70
CA VAL A 299 19.03 -8.82 -1.72
C VAL A 299 18.64 -9.79 -2.81
N ILE A 300 19.42 -9.83 -3.90
CA ILE A 300 19.17 -10.71 -5.05
C ILE A 300 20.43 -11.49 -5.36
N GLY A 301 20.37 -12.82 -5.31
CA GLY A 301 21.53 -13.67 -5.56
C GLY A 301 22.72 -13.37 -4.63
N GLY A 302 22.47 -12.90 -3.42
CA GLY A 302 23.49 -12.47 -2.44
C GLY A 302 24.02 -11.05 -2.63
N VAL A 303 23.63 -10.35 -3.71
CA VAL A 303 24.00 -8.95 -3.94
C VAL A 303 23.00 -8.03 -3.25
N THR A 304 23.50 -7.03 -2.51
CA THR A 304 22.67 -6.04 -1.81
C THR A 304 22.69 -4.70 -2.54
N THR A 305 21.50 -4.14 -2.81
CA THR A 305 21.32 -2.84 -3.46
C THR A 305 20.34 -1.98 -2.69
N GLU A 306 20.64 -0.69 -2.51
CA GLU A 306 19.74 0.27 -1.86
C GLU A 306 19.18 1.30 -2.84
N LYS A 307 17.91 1.66 -2.67
CA LYS A 307 17.22 2.70 -3.45
C LYS A 307 16.23 3.49 -2.59
N PHE A 308 15.96 4.73 -2.98
CA PHE A 308 14.87 5.51 -2.42
C PHE A 308 13.60 5.34 -3.23
N GLN A 309 12.45 5.33 -2.57
CA GLN A 309 11.13 5.23 -3.20
C GLN A 309 10.16 6.16 -2.46
N TYR A 310 9.53 7.10 -3.17
CA TYR A 310 8.47 7.94 -2.60
C TYR A 310 7.24 7.10 -2.21
N TYR A 311 6.48 7.58 -1.21
CA TYR A 311 5.19 6.98 -0.83
C TYR A 311 4.19 6.93 -2.00
#